data_AF-A0A9X9WFT0-F1
#
_entry.id   AF-A0A9X9WFT0-F1
#
_cell.length_a   1.000
_cell.length_b   1.000
_cell.length_c   1.000
_cell.angle_alpha   90.00
_cell.angle_beta   90.00
_cell.angle_gamma   90.00
#
_symmetry.space_group_name_H-M   'P 1'
#
loop_
_entity.id
_entity.type
_entity.pdbx_description
1 polymer ?
#
loop_
_entity_poly.entity_id
_entity_poly.type
_entity_poly.pdbx_seq_one_letter_code
_entity_poly.pdbx_strand_id
1 'polypeptide(L)'
;MAEADLALLLTAAACLGLRLAGVWLAGGLAADHPLIAWATAVAQATLAAFVALAIVAPAGAMAEVPLVARLAGLAVGVAACLAMRRRLLPALVAGLLAMLVVRAVL
;
A
#
# COMPACT_ATOMS: atom_id res chain seq x y z
N MET A 1 -19.05 -25.14 2.07
CA MET A 1 -18.11 -24.01 1.88
C MET A 1 -18.42 -23.41 0.54
N ALA A 2 -18.74 -22.13 0.49
CA ALA A 2 -19.06 -21.47 -0.77
C ALA A 2 -17.81 -21.42 -1.67
N GLU A 3 -17.99 -21.36 -2.99
CA GLU A 3 -16.88 -21.22 -3.95
C GLU A 3 -15.96 -20.03 -3.60
N ALA A 4 -16.55 -18.94 -3.09
CA ALA A 4 -15.84 -17.77 -2.60
C ALA A 4 -14.95 -18.07 -1.38
N ASP A 5 -15.40 -18.90 -0.44
CA ASP A 5 -14.59 -19.26 0.75
C ASP A 5 -13.33 -20.01 0.32
N LEU A 6 -13.46 -20.89 -0.67
CA LEU A 6 -12.35 -21.66 -1.21
C LEU A 6 -11.37 -20.73 -1.95
N ALA A 7 -11.86 -19.80 -2.77
CA ALA A 7 -11.01 -18.82 -3.44
C ALA A 7 -10.22 -17.94 -2.45
N LEU A 8 -10.86 -17.48 -1.36
CA LEU A 8 -10.20 -16.72 -0.30
C LEU A 8 -9.15 -17.55 0.43
N LEU A 9 -9.46 -18.81 0.76
CA LEU A 9 -8.52 -19.73 1.40
C LEU A 9 -7.30 -20.01 0.52
N LEU A 10 -7.50 -20.27 -0.78
CA LEU A 10 -6.40 -20.48 -1.72
C LEU A 10 -5.53 -19.23 -1.86
N THR A 11 -6.15 -18.04 -1.92
CA THR A 11 -5.41 -16.78 -2.00
C THR A 11 -4.59 -16.53 -0.73
N ALA A 12 -5.19 -16.76 0.44
CA ALA A 12 -4.49 -16.64 1.72
C ALA A 12 -3.32 -17.64 1.84
N ALA A 13 -3.54 -18.90 1.44
CA ALA A 13 -2.51 -19.93 1.42
C ALA A 13 -1.37 -19.59 0.46
N ALA A 14 -1.67 -19.09 -0.74
CA ALA A 14 -0.67 -18.64 -1.70
C ALA A 14 0.16 -17.47 -1.15
N CYS A 15 -0.48 -16.45 -0.57
CA CYS A 15 0.19 -15.31 0.06
C CYS A 15 1.11 -15.74 1.21
N LEU A 16 0.62 -16.62 2.09
CA LEU A 16 1.41 -17.13 3.22
C LEU A 16 2.59 -17.98 2.72
N GLY A 17 2.37 -18.84 1.72
CA GLY A 17 3.40 -19.66 1.09
C GLY A 17 4.53 -18.81 0.50
N LEU A 18 4.19 -17.78 -0.28
CA LEU A 18 5.16 -16.83 -0.83
C LEU A 18 5.91 -16.06 0.26
N ARG A 19 5.22 -15.64 1.32
CA ARG A 19 5.82 -14.95 2.47
C ARG A 19 6.87 -15.84 3.15
N LEU A 20 6.52 -17.10 3.42
CA LEU A 20 7.41 -18.07 4.06
C LEU A 20 8.60 -18.43 3.17
N ALA A 21 8.38 -18.61 1.87
CA ALA A 21 9.46 -18.85 0.91
C ALA A 21 10.47 -17.68 0.88
N GLY A 22 9.97 -16.43 0.94
CA GLY A 22 10.82 -15.25 1.02
C GLY A 22 11.66 -15.20 2.32
N VAL A 23 11.06 -15.54 3.46
CA VAL A 23 11.78 -15.61 4.76
C VAL A 23 12.83 -16.72 4.73
N TRP A 24 12.50 -17.88 4.19
CA TRP A 24 13.43 -19.01 4.07
C TRP A 24 14.61 -18.67 3.15
N LEU A 25 14.34 -18.04 2.00
CA LEU A 25 15.37 -17.57 1.08
C LEU A 25 16.27 -16.51 1.74
N ALA A 26 15.69 -15.58 2.49
CA ALA A 26 16.45 -14.51 3.16
C ALA A 26 17.23 -14.98 4.39
N GLY A 27 16.83 -16.09 5.04
CA GLY A 27 17.42 -16.56 6.29
C GLY A 27 18.93 -16.89 6.23
N GLY A 28 19.46 -17.18 5.05
CA GLY A 28 20.89 -17.43 4.83
C GLY A 28 21.70 -16.18 4.46
N LEU A 29 21.06 -15.03 4.24
CA LEU A 29 21.73 -13.81 3.79
C LEU A 29 21.93 -12.83 4.95
N ALA A 30 23.09 -12.18 4.98
CA ALA A 30 23.31 -11.04 5.87
C ALA A 30 22.35 -9.89 5.52
N ALA A 31 21.90 -9.13 6.52
CA ALA A 31 20.96 -8.02 6.32
C ALA A 31 21.46 -6.94 5.34
N ASP A 32 22.78 -6.77 5.24
CA ASP A 32 23.44 -5.81 4.34
C ASP A 32 23.78 -6.41 2.96
N HIS A 33 23.26 -7.61 2.65
CA HIS A 33 23.54 -8.26 1.37
C HIS A 33 22.90 -7.47 0.21
N PRO A 34 23.61 -7.23 -0.91
CA PRO A 34 23.12 -6.40 -2.02
C PRO A 34 21.81 -6.90 -2.63
N LEU A 35 21.56 -8.21 -2.63
CA LEU A 35 20.28 -8.80 -3.05
C LEU A 35 19.10 -8.36 -2.18
N ILE A 36 19.29 -8.20 -0.86
CA ILE A 36 18.24 -7.73 0.05
C ILE A 36 17.94 -6.25 -0.21
N ALA A 37 18.98 -5.44 -0.42
CA ALA A 37 18.82 -4.03 -0.81
C ALA A 37 18.06 -3.89 -2.14
N TRP A 38 18.42 -4.70 -3.14
CA TRP A 38 17.70 -4.74 -4.42
C TRP A 38 16.24 -5.16 -4.25
N ALA A 39 15.97 -6.25 -3.53
CA ALA A 39 14.61 -6.74 -3.30
C ALA A 39 13.76 -5.69 -2.54
N THR A 40 14.35 -4.99 -1.58
CA THR A 40 13.69 -3.89 -0.86
C THR A 40 13.36 -2.74 -1.79
N ALA A 41 14.29 -2.33 -2.66
CA ALA A 41 14.04 -1.29 -3.64
C ALA A 41 12.90 -1.66 -4.61
N VAL A 42 12.88 -2.91 -5.10
CA VAL A 42 11.80 -3.43 -5.96
C VAL A 42 10.46 -3.42 -5.22
N ALA A 43 10.42 -3.82 -3.95
CA ALA A 43 9.21 -3.80 -3.14
C ALA A 43 8.67 -2.37 -2.95
N GLN A 44 9.55 -1.40 -2.66
CA GLN A 44 9.14 0.00 -2.51
C GLN A 44 8.69 0.62 -3.85
N ALA A 45 9.38 0.30 -4.96
CA ALA A 45 8.99 0.75 -6.30
C ALA A 45 7.61 0.20 -6.69
N THR A 46 7.34 -1.07 -6.39
CA THR A 46 6.04 -1.71 -6.60
C THR A 46 4.95 -1.04 -5.78
N LEU A 47 5.22 -0.76 -4.49
CA LEU A 47 4.27 -0.05 -3.62
C LEU A 47 3.96 1.35 -4.16
N ALA A 48 4.98 2.10 -4.58
CA ALA A 48 4.82 3.42 -5.18
C ALA A 48 4.01 3.38 -6.48
N ALA A 49 4.26 2.37 -7.33
CA ALA A 49 3.50 2.15 -8.55
C ALA A 49 2.02 1.86 -8.26
N PHE A 50 1.70 1.04 -7.25
CA PHE A 50 0.31 0.80 -6.85
C PHE A 50 -0.39 2.07 -6.36
N VAL A 51 0.30 2.92 -5.59
CA VAL A 51 -0.25 4.23 -5.18
C VAL A 51 -0.50 5.13 -6.40
N ALA A 52 0.44 5.17 -7.34
CA ALA A 52 0.26 5.93 -8.59
C ALA A 52 -0.91 5.40 -9.41
N LEU A 53 -1.05 4.07 -9.54
CA LEU A 53 -2.19 3.43 -10.22
C LEU A 53 -3.52 3.78 -9.56
N ALA A 54 -3.61 3.81 -8.23
CA ALA A 54 -4.82 4.22 -7.52
C ALA A 54 -5.25 5.66 -7.85
N ILE A 55 -4.30 6.54 -8.22
CA ILE A 55 -4.56 7.93 -8.61
C ILE A 55 -4.86 8.06 -10.10
N VAL A 56 -4.11 7.39 -10.97
CA VAL A 56 -4.22 7.55 -12.43
C VAL A 56 -5.32 6.68 -13.02
N ALA A 57 -5.40 5.41 -12.60
CA ALA A 57 -6.31 4.41 -13.14
C ALA A 57 -7.05 3.71 -11.98
N PRO A 58 -8.00 4.41 -11.32
CA PRO A 58 -8.69 3.86 -10.16
C PRO A 58 -9.55 2.66 -10.56
N ALA A 59 -9.52 1.62 -9.74
CA ALA A 59 -10.35 0.43 -9.89
C ALA A 59 -11.08 0.11 -8.57
N GLY A 60 -12.18 -0.64 -8.68
CA GLY A 60 -13.00 -1.02 -7.52
C GLY A 60 -13.57 0.19 -6.77
N ALA A 61 -13.51 0.18 -5.44
CA ALA A 61 -14.06 1.23 -4.58
C ALA A 61 -13.46 2.63 -4.80
N MET A 62 -12.25 2.72 -5.38
CA MET A 62 -11.63 4.01 -5.72
C MET A 62 -12.19 4.63 -7.01
N ALA A 63 -12.92 3.86 -7.83
CA ALA A 63 -13.51 4.38 -9.07
C ALA A 63 -14.58 5.44 -8.82
N GLU A 64 -15.26 5.36 -7.67
CA GLU A 64 -16.27 6.36 -7.26
C GLU A 64 -15.64 7.64 -6.66
N VAL A 65 -14.32 7.68 -6.48
CA VAL A 65 -13.66 8.79 -5.80
C VAL A 65 -13.14 9.80 -6.83
N PRO A 66 -13.56 11.08 -6.75
CA PRO A 66 -13.08 12.11 -7.67
C PRO A 66 -11.57 12.32 -7.54
N LEU A 67 -10.91 12.67 -8.65
CA LEU A 67 -9.46 12.87 -8.70
C LEU A 67 -8.97 13.89 -7.67
N VAL A 68 -9.75 14.96 -7.47
CA VAL A 68 -9.46 16.04 -6.51
C VAL A 68 -9.35 15.50 -5.08
N ALA A 69 -10.26 14.62 -4.67
CA ALA A 69 -10.22 14.02 -3.33
C ALA A 69 -8.98 13.11 -3.14
N ARG A 70 -8.59 12.38 -4.18
CA ARG A 70 -7.39 11.52 -4.16
C ARG A 70 -6.11 12.33 -4.03
N LEU A 71 -5.98 13.40 -4.81
CA LEU A 71 -4.83 14.30 -4.75
C LEU A 71 -4.77 15.06 -3.42
N ALA A 72 -5.91 15.52 -2.91
CA ALA A 72 -5.98 16.17 -1.60
C ALA A 72 -5.56 15.23 -0.47
N GLY A 73 -6.05 13.99 -0.46
CA GLY A 73 -5.65 12.98 0.51
C GLY A 73 -4.15 12.67 0.47
N LEU A 74 -3.59 12.52 -0.74
CA LEU A 74 -2.15 12.32 -0.92
C LEU A 74 -1.36 13.52 -0.39
N ALA A 75 -1.72 14.74 -0.79
CA ALA A 75 -1.01 15.96 -0.40
C ALA A 75 -1.01 16.15 1.12
N VAL A 76 -2.17 15.99 1.77
CA VAL A 76 -2.31 16.13 3.23
C VAL A 76 -1.56 15.00 3.95
N GLY A 77 -1.65 13.76 3.47
CA GLY A 77 -0.92 12.63 4.05
C GLY A 77 0.59 12.83 4.02
N VAL A 78 1.13 13.28 2.87
CA VAL A 78 2.57 13.59 2.73
C VAL A 78 2.97 14.76 3.63
N ALA A 79 2.18 15.85 3.64
CA ALA A 79 2.45 17.00 4.50
C ALA A 79 2.46 16.63 6.00
N ALA A 80 1.49 15.81 6.44
CA ALA A 80 1.42 15.32 7.81
C ALA A 80 2.61 14.40 8.17
N CYS A 81 3.05 13.55 7.23
CA CYS A 81 4.22 12.69 7.43
C CYS A 81 5.50 13.51 7.64
N LEU A 82 5.68 14.56 6.84
CA LEU A 82 6.82 15.48 6.95
C LEU A 82 6.77 16.28 8.26
N ALA A 83 5.59 16.76 8.65
CA ALA A 83 5.41 17.54 9.87
C ALA A 83 5.61 16.71 11.15
N MET A 84 5.19 15.45 11.18
CA MET A 84 5.19 14.60 12.38
C MET A 84 6.45 13.74 12.55
N ARG A 85 7.59 14.17 12.00
CA ARG A 85 8.87 13.43 12.04
C ARG A 85 8.78 11.99 11.52
N ARG A 86 8.13 11.79 10.36
CA ARG A 86 7.99 10.47 9.71
C ARG A 86 7.17 9.43 10.49
N ARG A 87 6.29 9.87 11.41
CA ARG A 87 5.30 8.99 12.01
C ARG A 87 4.22 8.63 10.99
N LEU A 88 4.25 7.38 10.52
CA LEU A 88 3.38 6.88 9.45
C LEU A 88 1.89 6.88 9.84
N LEU A 89 1.55 6.36 11.02
CA LEU A 89 0.16 6.21 11.46
C LEU A 89 -0.65 7.53 11.44
N PRO A 90 -0.22 8.61 12.11
CA PRO A 90 -1.01 9.83 12.13
C PRO A 90 -1.05 10.52 10.75
N ALA A 91 -0.02 10.34 9.93
CA ALA A 91 -0.01 10.82 8.55
C ALA A 91 -1.03 10.11 7.66
N LEU A 92 -1.14 8.78 7.79
CA LEU A 92 -2.14 7.98 7.09
C LEU A 92 -3.56 8.38 7.50
N VAL A 93 -3.79 8.57 8.81
CA VAL A 93 -5.09 9.02 9.32
C VAL A 93 -5.44 10.41 8.77
N ALA A 94 -4.50 11.35 8.79
CA ALA A 94 -4.72 12.70 8.27
C ALA A 94 -5.06 12.70 6.76
N GLY A 95 -4.30 11.95 5.95
CA GLY A 95 -4.56 11.82 4.52
C GLY A 95 -5.91 11.17 4.21
N LEU A 96 -6.28 10.12 4.96
CA LEU A 96 -7.58 9.45 4.81
C LEU A 96 -8.73 10.39 5.17
N LEU A 97 -8.64 11.10 6.30
CA LEU A 97 -9.66 12.07 6.72
C LEU A 97 -9.83 13.19 5.69
N ALA A 98 -8.72 13.74 5.18
CA ALA A 98 -8.77 14.77 4.14
C ALA A 98 -9.47 14.26 2.87
N MET A 99 -9.14 13.05 2.42
CA MET A 99 -9.79 12.44 1.27
C MET A 99 -11.30 12.27 1.49
N LEU A 100 -11.73 11.80 2.67
CA LEU A 100 -13.14 11.61 3.00
C LEU A 100 -13.90 12.94 3.06
N VAL A 101 -13.31 13.97 3.69
CA VAL A 101 -13.92 15.30 3.76
C VAL A 101 -14.07 15.91 2.38
N VAL A 102 -13.04 15.83 1.53
CA VAL A 102 -13.10 16.39 0.18
C VAL A 102 -14.10 15.61 -0.69
N ARG A 103 -14.19 14.28 -0.53
CA ARG A 103 -15.22 13.46 -1.19
C ARG A 103 -16.63 13.79 -0.71
N ALA A 104 -16.83 14.18 0.55
CA ALA A 104 -18.16 14.54 1.05
C ALA A 104 -18.66 15.89 0.51
N VAL A 105 -17.74 16.74 0.05
CA VAL A 105 -18.03 18.09 -0.46
C VAL A 105 -18.24 18.11 -1.98
N LEU A 106 -17.71 17.11 -2.71
CA LEU A 106 -17.73 16.99 -4.18
C LEU A 106 -18.57 15.79 -4.63
#